data_AF-D4LDU8-F1
#
_entry.id   AF-D4LDU8-F1
#
_cell.length_a   1.000
_cell.length_b   1.000
_cell.length_c   1.000
_cell.angle_alpha   90.00
_cell.angle_beta   90.00
_cell.angle_gamma   90.00
#
_symmetry.space_group_name_H-M   'P 1'
#
loop_
_entity.id
_entity.type
_entity.pdbx_description
1 polymer ?
#
loop_
_entity_poly.entity_id
_entity_poly.type
_entity_poly.pdbx_seq_one_letter_code
_entity_poly.pdbx_strand_id
1 'polypeptide(L)'
;MAEYISKHEPIEEIQRIYCTGCNSYNGAMCRSCEHQDDMYIIEDTKAADVQPVKHGRWITWDDSGFTKCSCCNSEYYISDLQVVGDSEGFVGFCPNCGARMDGEAQC
;
A
#
# COMPACT_ATOMS: atom_id res chain seq x y z
N MET A 1 7.26 5.02 -2.68
CA MET A 1 7.43 4.92 -1.22
C MET A 1 6.30 4.04 -0.73
N ALA A 2 6.57 2.97 0.02
CA ALA A 2 5.49 2.18 0.59
C ALA A 2 4.99 2.91 1.84
N GLU A 3 3.69 3.20 1.86
CA GLU A 3 3.03 3.76 3.05
C GLU A 3 2.70 2.58 3.97
N TYR A 4 3.43 2.50 5.08
CA TYR A 4 3.16 1.52 6.11
C TYR A 4 2.28 2.17 7.18
N ILE A 5 1.15 1.55 7.49
CA ILE A 5 0.31 2.00 8.60
C ILE A 5 1.00 1.61 9.90
N SER A 6 1.34 2.61 10.71
CA SER A 6 1.85 2.37 12.08
C SER A 6 0.72 1.84 12.95
N LYS A 7 1.00 0.84 13.80
CA LYS A 7 0.04 0.36 14.79
C LYS A 7 -0.29 1.40 15.87
N HIS A 8 0.62 2.33 16.11
CA HIS A 8 0.52 3.30 17.21
C HIS A 8 -0.62 4.29 17.00
N GLU A 9 -0.78 4.79 15.77
CA GLU A 9 -1.77 5.79 15.41
C GLU A 9 -3.22 5.35 15.66
N PRO A 10 -3.67 4.16 15.20
CA PRO A 10 -5.02 3.69 15.50
C PRO A 10 -5.23 3.39 16.99
N ILE A 11 -4.21 2.92 17.72
CA ILE A 11 -4.31 2.69 19.17
C ILE A 11 -4.53 4.02 19.91
N GLU A 12 -3.75 5.06 19.58
CA GLU A 12 -3.92 6.40 20.16
C GLU A 12 -5.28 7.00 19.84
N GLU A 13 -5.78 6.80 18.62
CA GLU A 13 -7.11 7.24 18.20
C GLU A 13 -8.22 6.56 19.02
N ILE A 14 -8.16 5.24 19.18
CA ILE A 14 -9.11 4.47 20.00
C ILE A 14 -9.08 4.96 21.45
N GLN A 15 -7.89 5.17 22.01
CA GLN A 15 -7.76 5.71 23.37
C GLN A 15 -8.38 7.11 23.50
N ARG A 16 -8.15 7.99 22.52
CA ARG A 16 -8.67 9.35 22.53
C ARG A 16 -10.20 9.41 22.39
N ILE A 17 -10.79 8.55 21.56
CA ILE A 17 -12.24 8.58 21.31
C ILE A 17 -13.00 7.88 22.44
N TYR A 18 -12.55 6.69 22.83
CA TYR A 18 -13.34 5.79 23.68
C TYR A 18 -12.84 5.70 25.12
N CYS A 19 -11.58 6.06 25.38
CA CYS A 19 -10.97 5.95 26.71
C CYS A 19 -10.79 7.32 27.41
N THR A 20 -11.23 8.43 26.81
CA THR A 20 -11.17 9.76 27.45
C THR A 20 -12.09 9.79 28.68
N GLY A 21 -11.48 9.80 29.87
CA GLY A 21 -12.18 9.75 31.16
C GLY A 21 -12.29 8.34 31.76
N CYS A 22 -11.78 7.32 31.07
CA CYS A 22 -11.63 5.97 31.61
C CYS A 22 -10.37 5.92 32.50
N ASN A 23 -10.51 6.39 33.75
CA ASN A 23 -9.46 6.22 34.75
C ASN A 23 -9.37 4.73 35.10
N SER A 24 -8.36 4.06 34.54
CA SER A 24 -7.82 2.81 35.05
C SER A 24 -7.78 2.85 36.58
N TYR A 25 -8.50 1.96 37.26
CA TYR A 25 -8.37 1.84 38.71
C TYR A 25 -6.94 1.36 39.01
N ASN A 26 -6.15 2.19 39.71
CA ASN A 26 -4.76 1.89 40.09
C ASN A 26 -3.80 1.54 38.94
N GLY A 27 -3.88 2.23 37.79
CA GLY A 27 -2.93 2.02 36.69
C GLY A 27 -3.05 0.65 36.01
N ALA A 28 -4.07 -0.14 36.37
CA ALA A 28 -4.44 -1.35 35.65
C ALA A 28 -5.27 -0.96 34.42
N MET A 29 -4.81 -1.39 33.26
CA MET A 29 -5.55 -1.36 31.99
C MET A 29 -7.05 -1.72 32.19
N CYS A 30 -7.96 -0.90 31.64
CA CYS A 30 -9.41 -1.03 31.81
C CYS A 30 -9.97 -2.32 31.19
N ARG A 31 -9.94 -3.45 31.91
CA ARG A 31 -10.43 -4.74 31.38
C ARG A 31 -11.95 -4.87 31.27
N SER A 32 -12.70 -3.80 31.57
CA SER A 32 -14.17 -3.83 31.54
C SER A 32 -14.77 -3.24 30.26
N CYS A 33 -13.99 -2.60 29.39
CA CYS A 33 -14.52 -2.05 28.14
C CYS A 33 -14.08 -2.88 26.92
N GLU A 34 -15.00 -3.02 25.96
CA GLU A 34 -14.78 -3.78 24.71
C GLU A 34 -13.63 -3.19 23.87
N HIS A 35 -13.33 -1.90 24.04
CA HIS A 35 -12.26 -1.20 23.33
C HIS A 35 -10.84 -1.66 23.69
N GLN A 36 -10.65 -2.36 24.82
CA GLN A 36 -9.35 -2.98 25.09
C GLN A 36 -9.08 -4.16 24.17
N ASP A 37 -10.10 -4.95 23.86
CA ASP A 37 -9.96 -6.09 22.97
C ASP A 37 -9.57 -5.60 21.57
N ASP A 38 -10.12 -4.47 21.11
CA ASP A 38 -9.72 -3.83 19.85
C ASP A 38 -8.23 -3.46 19.82
N MET A 39 -7.72 -2.83 20.89
CA MET A 39 -6.29 -2.47 20.99
C MET A 39 -5.41 -3.73 21.03
N TYR A 40 -5.80 -4.77 21.78
CA TYR A 40 -5.07 -6.04 21.81
C TYR A 40 -5.03 -6.72 20.45
N ILE A 41 -6.14 -6.70 19.70
CA ILE A 41 -6.18 -7.23 18.34
C ILE A 41 -5.17 -6.50 17.46
N ILE A 42 -5.09 -5.17 17.54
CA ILE A 42 -4.13 -4.37 16.74
C ILE A 42 -2.68 -4.67 17.15
N GLU A 43 -2.40 -4.78 18.45
CA GLU A 43 -1.07 -5.13 18.96
C GLU A 43 -0.64 -6.54 18.52
N ASP A 44 -1.52 -7.53 18.64
CA ASP A 44 -1.24 -8.94 18.32
C ASP A 44 -1.26 -9.24 16.81
N THR A 45 -1.96 -8.41 16.02
CA THR A 45 -1.99 -8.56 14.56
C THR A 45 -0.58 -8.49 14.00
N LYS A 46 -0.06 -9.59 13.45
CA LYS A 46 1.27 -9.59 12.85
C LYS A 46 1.33 -8.58 11.72
N ALA A 47 2.44 -7.84 11.64
CA ALA A 47 2.71 -7.03 10.45
C ALA A 47 2.64 -7.98 9.25
N ALA A 48 1.76 -7.68 8.30
CA ALA A 48 1.73 -8.42 7.07
C ALA A 48 3.09 -8.27 6.38
N ASP A 49 3.63 -9.36 5.85
CA ASP A 49 4.85 -9.34 5.03
C ASP A 49 4.51 -8.74 3.67
N VAL A 50 4.33 -7.41 3.67
CA VAL A 50 3.99 -6.63 2.49
C VAL A 50 5.26 -6.12 1.85
N GLN A 51 5.51 -6.54 0.61
CA GLN A 51 6.58 -5.95 -0.18
C GLN A 51 6.13 -4.58 -0.70
N PRO A 52 7.05 -3.61 -0.81
CA PRO A 52 6.74 -2.34 -1.46
C PRO A 52 6.23 -2.62 -2.88
N VAL A 53 5.19 -1.89 -3.28
CA VAL A 53 4.67 -1.99 -4.66
C VAL A 53 5.78 -1.60 -5.63
N LYS A 54 6.27 -2.59 -6.39
CA LYS A 54 7.24 -2.38 -7.46
C LYS A 54 6.48 -2.18 -8.77
N HIS A 55 6.53 -0.95 -9.29
CA HIS A 55 6.06 -0.66 -10.63
C HIS A 55 7.20 -0.78 -11.63
N GLY A 56 7.00 -1.56 -12.69
CA GLY A 56 7.89 -1.59 -13.84
C GLY A 56 7.83 -0.26 -14.60
N ARG A 57 8.99 0.24 -15.01
CA ARG A 57 9.10 1.48 -15.81
C ARG A 57 9.12 1.14 -17.29
N TRP A 58 8.70 2.09 -18.10
CA TRP A 58 8.76 1.99 -19.56
C TRP A 58 10.17 2.27 -20.06
N ILE A 59 10.69 1.39 -20.91
CA ILE A 59 11.96 1.51 -21.62
C ILE A 59 11.64 1.71 -23.10
N THR A 60 11.90 2.91 -23.62
CA THR A 60 11.69 3.28 -25.01
C THR A 60 12.97 3.12 -25.81
N TRP A 61 12.87 2.58 -27.03
CA TRP A 61 13.94 2.63 -28.01
C TRP A 61 13.53 3.56 -29.15
N ASP A 62 14.35 4.60 -29.38
CA ASP A 62 14.05 5.78 -30.19
C ASP A 62 13.60 5.46 -31.63
N ASP A 63 13.92 4.27 -32.16
CA ASP A 63 13.65 3.89 -33.55
C ASP A 63 12.43 2.96 -33.74
N SER A 64 11.82 2.48 -32.65
CA SER A 64 10.84 1.37 -32.74
C SER A 64 9.37 1.79 -32.69
N GLY A 65 9.04 2.94 -32.07
CA GLY A 65 7.64 3.32 -31.79
C GLY A 65 6.96 2.49 -30.69
N PHE A 66 7.70 1.56 -30.08
CA PHE A 66 7.26 0.71 -28.98
C PHE A 66 8.02 1.05 -27.70
N THR A 67 7.40 0.71 -26.58
CA THR A 67 8.04 0.70 -25.28
C THR A 67 7.81 -0.63 -24.59
N LYS A 68 8.78 -1.02 -23.77
CA LYS A 68 8.74 -2.28 -23.04
C LYS A 68 8.82 -2.03 -21.55
N CYS A 69 8.03 -2.77 -20.78
CA CYS A 69 8.12 -2.72 -19.34
C CYS A 69 9.43 -3.37 -18.85
N SER A 70 10.18 -2.67 -17.99
CA SER A 70 11.42 -3.13 -17.37
C SER A 70 11.29 -4.35 -16.45
N CYS A 71 10.06 -4.79 -16.18
CA CYS A 71 9.72 -5.78 -15.17
C CYS A 71 9.05 -7.00 -15.81
N CYS A 72 7.86 -6.81 -16.39
CA CYS A 72 7.10 -7.92 -17.00
C CYS A 72 7.38 -8.12 -18.49
N ASN A 73 8.26 -7.30 -19.09
CA ASN A 73 8.57 -7.34 -20.52
C ASN A 73 7.36 -7.15 -21.45
N SER A 74 6.22 -6.67 -20.95
CA SER A 74 5.07 -6.33 -21.80
C SER A 74 5.43 -5.17 -22.72
N GLU A 75 5.07 -5.31 -23.98
CA GLU A 75 5.34 -4.34 -25.05
C GLU A 75 4.05 -3.61 -25.39
N TYR A 76 4.14 -2.28 -25.53
CA TYR A 76 3.03 -1.41 -25.88
C TYR A 76 3.49 -0.41 -26.94
N TYR A 77 2.57 -0.01 -27.82
CA TYR A 77 2.80 1.14 -28.68
C TYR A 77 2.82 2.42 -27.82
N ILE A 78 3.74 3.33 -28.12
CA ILE A 78 3.84 4.61 -27.41
C ILE A 78 2.53 5.41 -27.52
N SER A 79 1.86 5.34 -28.68
CA SER A 79 0.56 5.97 -28.91
C SER A 79 -0.54 5.47 -27.97
N ASP A 80 -0.54 4.17 -27.64
CA ASP A 80 -1.58 3.58 -26.78
C ASP A 80 -1.42 4.06 -25.33
N LEU A 81 -0.19 4.33 -24.89
CA LEU A 81 0.08 4.86 -23.55
C LEU A 81 -0.25 6.35 -23.40
N GLN A 82 -0.24 7.11 -24.50
CA GLN A 82 -0.72 8.51 -24.51
C GLN A 82 -2.24 8.59 -24.30
N VAL A 83 -2.98 7.56 -24.72
CA VAL A 83 -4.44 7.49 -24.56
C VAL A 83 -4.84 7.09 -23.13
N VAL A 84 -4.01 6.31 -22.44
CA VAL A 84 -4.27 5.81 -21.08
C VAL A 84 -3.66 6.73 -20.00
N GLY A 85 -2.78 7.67 -20.40
CA GLY A 85 -2.15 8.66 -19.51
C GLY A 85 -3.11 9.72 -18.97
N ASP A 86 -2.66 10.48 -17.98
CA ASP A 86 -3.34 11.69 -17.52
C ASP A 86 -3.18 12.84 -18.55
N SER A 87 -3.62 14.05 -18.22
CA SER A 87 -3.59 15.21 -19.12
C SER A 87 -2.19 15.60 -19.64
N GLU A 88 -1.11 15.02 -19.09
CA GLU A 88 0.28 15.21 -19.50
C GLU A 88 0.81 14.06 -20.38
N GLY A 89 -0.05 13.10 -20.76
CA GLY A 89 0.13 12.26 -21.94
C GLY A 89 1.01 11.02 -21.77
N PHE A 90 1.29 10.54 -20.55
CA PHE A 90 1.94 9.22 -20.41
C PHE A 90 1.68 8.56 -19.04
N VAL A 91 1.23 7.30 -19.04
CA VAL A 91 1.25 6.49 -17.81
C VAL A 91 2.71 6.20 -17.45
N GLY A 92 3.24 6.84 -16.41
CA GLY A 92 4.66 6.71 -16.01
C GLY A 92 5.09 5.30 -15.56
N PHE A 93 4.14 4.37 -15.39
CA PHE A 93 4.37 3.01 -14.92
C PHE A 93 3.55 1.99 -15.72
N CYS A 94 4.02 0.73 -15.72
CA CYS A 94 3.27 -0.36 -16.33
C CYS A 94 2.05 -0.73 -15.47
N PRO A 95 0.82 -0.72 -16.03
CA PRO A 95 -0.39 -1.06 -15.27
C PRO A 95 -0.45 -2.54 -14.86
N ASN A 96 0.32 -3.41 -15.54
CA ASN A 96 0.38 -4.84 -15.22
C ASN A 96 1.41 -5.16 -14.11
N CYS A 97 2.22 -4.17 -13.69
CA CYS A 97 3.25 -4.35 -12.66
C CYS A 97 2.85 -3.68 -11.35
N GLY A 98 3.05 -4.35 -10.23
CA GLY A 98 2.77 -3.82 -8.89
C GLY A 98 1.30 -3.90 -8.45
N ALA A 99 0.37 -4.13 -9.37
CA ALA A 99 -1.07 -4.25 -9.08
C ALA A 99 -1.56 -5.70 -8.86
N ARG A 100 -0.66 -6.70 -8.84
CA ARG A 100 -1.07 -8.12 -8.86
C ARG A 100 -1.25 -8.66 -7.45
N MET A 101 -2.47 -9.07 -7.14
CA MET A 101 -2.89 -9.70 -5.87
C MET A 101 -2.46 -11.17 -5.75
N ASP A 102 -2.14 -11.83 -6.87
CA ASP A 102 -1.80 -13.26 -6.94
C ASP A 102 -0.37 -13.41 -7.48
N GLY A 103 0.54 -13.75 -6.58
CA GLY A 103 1.99 -13.60 -6.78
C GLY A 103 2.63 -14.63 -7.70
N GLU A 104 2.60 -14.40 -9.02
CA GLU A 104 3.56 -15.01 -9.97
C GLU A 104 3.90 -14.04 -11.11
N ALA A 105 4.85 -13.14 -10.84
CA ALA A 105 5.79 -12.56 -11.80
C ALA A 105 6.92 -11.91 -11.01
N GLN A 106 8.10 -12.52 -11.02
CA GLN A 106 9.27 -11.97 -10.34
C GLN A 106 9.74 -10.70 -11.06
N CYS A 107 10.08 -9.70 -10.26
CA CYS A 107 10.61 -8.40 -10.67
C CYS A 107 11.84 -8.00 -9.84
#